data_AF-A0A3D5WKF5-F1
#
_entry.id   AF-A0A3D5WKF5-F1
#
_cell.length_a   1.000
_cell.length_b   1.000
_cell.length_c   1.000
_cell.angle_alpha   90.00
_cell.angle_beta   90.00
_cell.angle_gamma   90.00
#
_symmetry.space_group_name_H-M   'P 1'
#
loop_
_entity.id
_entity.type
_entity.pdbx_description
1 polymer ?
#
loop_
_entity_poly.entity_id
_entity_poly.type
_entity_poly.pdbx_seq_one_letter_code
_entity_poly.pdbx_strand_id
1 'polypeptide(L)' 'MAKKLSIEESFEQLDTIIGSLQQGDLSLEESFQKYEEGMKLIKHCSDTIDKVEKKLEIIEQEETEG' A
#
# COMPACT_ATOMS: atom_id res chain seq x y z
N MET A 1 0.43 16.71 -12.79
CA MET A 1 1.10 16.16 -11.59
C MET A 1 0.32 14.93 -11.20
N ALA A 2 0.94 13.75 -11.18
CA ALA A 2 0.24 12.53 -10.76
C ALA A 2 -0.05 12.64 -9.26
N LYS A 3 -1.33 12.61 -8.87
CA LYS A 3 -1.73 12.59 -7.46
C LYS A 3 -1.15 11.30 -6.86
N LYS A 4 -0.28 11.44 -5.85
CA LYS A 4 0.22 10.29 -5.10
C LYS A 4 -0.97 9.68 -4.38
N LEU A 5 -1.18 8.37 -4.53
CA LEU A 5 -2.26 7.68 -3.84
C LEU A 5 -2.08 7.87 -2.33
N SER A 6 -3.15 8.19 -1.63
CA SER A 6 -3.16 8.14 -0.16
C SER A 6 -3.14 6.69 0.33
N ILE A 7 -2.81 6.50 1.61
CA ILE A 7 -2.78 5.17 2.19
C ILE A 7 -4.21 4.60 2.30
N GLU A 8 -5.20 5.45 2.56
CA GLU A 8 -6.62 5.10 2.59
C GLU A 8 -7.11 4.65 1.20
N GLU A 9 -6.78 5.41 0.14
CA GLU A 9 -7.07 5.01 -1.25
C GLU A 9 -6.36 3.70 -1.63
N SER A 10 -5.18 3.43 -1.06
CA SER A 10 -4.44 2.18 -1.30
C SER A 10 -5.14 0.98 -0.68
N PHE A 11 -5.68 1.12 0.54
CA PHE A 11 -6.46 0.07 1.19
C PHE A 11 -7.78 -0.20 0.48
N GLU A 12 -8.49 0.83 0.04
CA GLU A 12 -9.74 0.66 -0.72
C GLU A 12 -9.52 -0.11 -2.03
N GLN A 13 -8.41 0.16 -2.72
CA GLN A 13 -8.03 -0.60 -3.92
C GLN A 13 -7.65 -2.05 -3.59
N LEU A 14 -6.97 -2.28 -2.47
CA LEU A 14 -6.62 -3.63 -2.03
C LEU A 14 -7.87 -4.46 -1.71
N ASP A 15 -8.84 -3.88 -1.01
CA ASP A 15 -10.13 -4.54 -0.72
C ASP A 15 -10.89 -4.88 -2.01
N THR A 16 -10.86 -3.98 -2.99
CA THR A 16 -11.47 -4.22 -4.32
C THR A 16 -10.78 -5.39 -5.05
N ILE A 17 -9.46 -5.46 -5.00
CA ILE A 17 -8.69 -6.56 -5.59
C ILE A 17 -9.02 -7.88 -4.90
N ILE A 18 -9.03 -7.89 -3.56
CA ILE A 18 -9.38 -9.08 -2.76
C ILE A 18 -10.79 -9.54 -3.10
N GLY A 19 -11.77 -8.64 -3.16
CA GLY A 19 -13.14 -8.96 -3.53
C GLY A 19 -13.25 -9.57 -4.92
N SER A 20 -12.49 -9.02 -5.89
CA SER A 20 -12.45 -9.55 -7.27
C SER A 20 -11.86 -10.96 -7.32
N LEU A 21 -10.79 -11.22 -6.56
CA LEU A 21 -10.17 -12.55 -6.45
C LEU A 21 -11.07 -13.57 -5.75
N GLN A 22 -11.86 -13.13 -4.77
CA GLN A 22 -12.80 -13.98 -4.02
C GLN A 22 -14.07 -14.34 -4.79
N GLN A 23 -14.51 -13.48 -5.71
CA GLN A 23 -15.69 -13.77 -6.56
C GLN A 23 -15.48 -14.99 -7.45
N GLY A 24 -14.23 -15.29 -7.84
CA GLY A 24 -13.90 -16.50 -8.61
C GLY A 24 -14.32 -16.47 -10.08
N ASP A 25 -14.85 -15.34 -10.57
CA ASP A 25 -15.25 -15.14 -11.97
C ASP A 25 -14.09 -14.71 -12.89
N LEU A 26 -12.88 -14.58 -12.34
CA LEU A 26 -11.69 -14.18 -13.09
C LEU A 26 -11.03 -15.37 -13.77
N SER A 27 -10.55 -15.18 -14.99
CA SER A 27 -9.63 -16.12 -15.62
C SER A 27 -8.30 -16.20 -14.84
N LEU A 28 -7.51 -17.23 -15.15
CA LEU A 28 -6.19 -17.39 -14.53
C LEU A 28 -5.29 -16.18 -14.79
N GLU A 29 -5.29 -15.66 -16.01
CA GLU A 29 -4.48 -14.50 -16.40
C GLU A 29 -4.91 -13.23 -15.66
N GLU A 30 -6.22 -12.97 -15.57
CA GLU A 30 -6.75 -11.83 -14.81
C GLU A 30 -6.46 -11.96 -13.31
N SER A 31 -6.54 -13.18 -12.76
CA SER A 31 -6.18 -13.46 -11.37
C SER A 31 -4.71 -13.15 -11.09
N PHE A 32 -3.81 -13.49 -12.01
CA PHE A 32 -2.39 -13.15 -11.91
C PHE A 32 -2.15 -11.65 -11.99
N GLN A 33 -2.83 -10.94 -12.89
CA GLN A 33 -2.74 -9.49 -13.00
C GLN A 33 -3.21 -8.80 -11.71
N LYS A 34 -4.37 -9.21 -11.17
CA LYS A 34 -4.92 -8.70 -9.92
C LYS A 34 -4.01 -8.97 -8.73
N TYR A 35 -3.40 -10.16 -8.68
CA TYR A 35 -2.41 -10.48 -7.66
C TYR A 35 -1.18 -9.58 -7.75
N GLU A 36 -0.64 -9.35 -8.95
CA GLU A 36 0.51 -8.46 -9.16
C GLU A 36 0.20 -7.01 -8.77
N GLU A 37 -0.99 -6.51 -9.12
CA GLU A 37 -1.50 -5.21 -8.69
C GLU A 37 -1.57 -5.11 -7.17
N GLY A 38 -2.13 -6.12 -6.50
CA GLY A 38 -2.22 -6.19 -5.04
C GLY A 38 -0.84 -6.17 -4.36
N MET A 39 0.13 -6.93 -4.90
CA MET A 39 1.50 -6.93 -4.37
C MET A 39 2.19 -5.57 -4.50
N LYS A 40 1.97 -4.86 -5.60
CA LYS A 40 2.50 -3.50 -5.79
C LYS A 40 1.88 -2.51 -4.80
N LEU A 41 0.58 -2.61 -4.54
CA LEU A 41 -0.11 -1.79 -3.54
C LEU A 41 0.39 -2.06 -2.12
N ILE A 42 0.55 -3.33 -1.74
CA ILE A 42 1.09 -3.69 -0.41
C ILE A 42 2.50 -3.12 -0.23
N LYS A 43 3.36 -3.24 -1.25
CA LYS A 43 4.69 -2.63 -1.22
C LYS A 43 4.62 -1.12 -1.06
N HIS A 44 3.71 -0.46 -1.77
CA HIS A 44 3.52 0.99 -1.64
C HIS A 44 3.10 1.41 -0.22
N CYS A 45 2.18 0.68 0.40
CA CYS A 45 1.77 0.92 1.78
C CYS A 45 2.93 0.74 2.76
N SER A 46 3.68 -0.37 2.65
CA SER A 46 4.86 -0.63 3.49
C SER A 46 5.88 0.50 3.35
N ASP A 47 6.24 0.87 2.11
CA ASP A 47 7.19 1.94 1.85
C ASP A 47 6.72 3.31 2.36
N THR A 48 5.41 3.50 2.56
CA THR A 48 4.82 4.73 3.09
C THR A 48 4.87 4.75 4.60
N ILE A 49 4.52 3.64 5.25
CA ILE A 49 4.60 3.46 6.71
C ILE A 49 6.06 3.61 7.17
N ASP A 50 7.00 2.91 6.53
CA ASP A 50 8.43 2.99 6.85
C ASP A 50 8.97 4.43 6.78
N LYS A 51 8.44 5.23 5.84
CA LYS A 51 8.83 6.65 5.71
C LYS A 51 8.30 7.51 6.84
N VAL A 52 7.12 7.19 7.37
CA VAL A 52 6.53 7.90 8.50
C VAL A 52 7.26 7.51 9.78
N GLU A 53 7.53 6.22 10.00
CA GLU A 53 8.29 5.72 11.15
C GLU A 53 9.67 6.36 11.23
N LYS A 54 10.44 6.35 10.14
CA LYS A 54 11.76 7.02 10.10
C LYS A 54 11.71 8.51 10.41
N LYS A 55 10.63 9.19 10.01
CA LYS A 55 10.47 10.62 10.33
C LYS A 55 10.19 10.82 11.82
N LEU A 56 9.42 9.94 12.44
CA LEU A 56 9.17 9.98 13.87
C LEU A 56 10.46 9.72 14.66
N GLU A 57 11.26 8.72 14.26
CA GLU A 57 12.56 8.43 14.90
C GLU A 57 13.50 9.65 14.88
N ILE A 58 13.56 10.39 13.77
CA ILE A 58 14.39 11.61 13.67
C ILE A 58 13.88 12.69 14.64
N ILE A 59 12.56 12.90 14.71
CA ILE A 59 11.97 13.90 15.60
C ILE A 59 12.25 13.53 17.07
N GLU A 60 12.11 12.27 17.44
CA GLU A 60 12.40 11.79 18.81
C GLU A 60 13.89 11.96 19.16
N GLN A 61 14.80 11.73 18.21
CA GLN A 61 16.24 11.98 18.38
C GLN A 61 16.52 13.48 18.58
N GLU A 62 15.93 14.35 17.76
CA GLU A 62 16.08 15.81 17.88
C GLU A 62 15.51 16.35 19.21
N GLU A 63 14.43 15.77 19.74
CA GLU A 63 13.85 16.13 21.04
C GLU A 63 14.69 15.66 22.23
N THR A 64 15.45 14.57 22.09
CA THR A 64 16.24 13.98 23.18
C THR A 64 17.64 14.62 23.30
N GLU A 65 18.15 15.22 22.22
CA GLU A 65 19.47 15.89 22.19
C GLU A 65 19.39 17.41 22.45
N GLY A 66 18.20 17.95 22.76
CA GLY A 66 17.92 19.37 23.04
C GLY A 66 17.89 19.77 24.51
#